data_AF-A0AAW0HI99-F1
#
_entry.id   AF-A0AAW0HI99-F1
#
_cell.length_a   1.000
_cell.length_b   1.000
_cell.length_c   1.000
_cell.angle_alpha   90.00
_cell.angle_beta   90.00
_cell.angle_gamma   90.00
#
_symmetry.space_group_name_H-M   'P 1'
#
loop_
_entity.id
_entity.type
_entity.pdbx_description
1 polymer ?
#
loop_
_entity_poly.entity_id
_entity_poly.type
_entity_poly.pdbx_seq_one_letter_code
_entity_poly.pdbx_strand_id
1 'polypeptide(L)'
;MEGASQLQEGFIQHFSLLLISQSCPSHSYAALRAALCHSPTIRDQGMVAVWRRLWQGKTKARMQRLLSKLYTDVTLQDLRDRGRVVGPPASPRPRSGSQCASSPGSHWLQFFDTVVYGPDIWEPRCIYVSYVDTTQVQGFDSKAATVRVQPRAPWMEQEPPEYWYNQTEEALYQSQNDRKLFRVLMKYYGHSKDGEYHTLQKVYGCTVENNGNFLRGHYQVTYYGHDYIALNENLSSWTAEGKVAQILKGVWVEEAEAEYWRTYLPGDCVKMLRRFLDLGKETLLRSDPPQTYVTRQVRPGGNVTLKCWALNFYPADITLTWQRDGNNHTQDMEVIETRPAGDGTFQKWAAVVVPSGEELRYTCHVNHEGFPEPLILTWEPPPPNFFLMAILTGLVLGALVMGAVVIFLTWKK
;
A
#
# COMPACT_ATOMS: atom_id res chain seq x y z
N MET A 1 -26.13 64.18 8.67
CA MET A 1 -27.36 63.38 8.55
C MET A 1 -27.55 63.05 7.09
N GLU A 2 -26.89 61.95 6.66
CA GLU A 2 -27.00 61.24 5.38
C GLU A 2 -25.79 60.28 5.44
N GLY A 3 -26.03 58.97 5.48
CA GLY A 3 -24.98 57.98 5.77
C GLY A 3 -25.34 56.92 6.82
N ALA A 4 -26.62 56.76 7.16
CA ALA A 4 -27.11 55.67 8.01
C ALA A 4 -28.28 54.89 7.39
N SER A 5 -28.63 55.10 6.11
CA SER A 5 -29.76 54.41 5.45
C SER A 5 -29.37 53.52 4.26
N GLN A 6 -28.09 53.30 3.97
CA GLN A 6 -27.64 52.35 2.93
C GLN A 6 -27.00 51.07 3.48
N LEU A 7 -26.81 50.96 4.80
CA LEU A 7 -26.36 49.73 5.45
C LEU A 7 -27.50 48.80 5.89
N GLN A 8 -28.76 49.18 5.64
CA GLN A 8 -29.93 48.44 6.10
C GLN A 8 -30.73 47.74 4.98
N GLU A 9 -30.45 48.00 3.70
CA GLU A 9 -31.06 47.28 2.57
C GLU A 9 -30.18 46.14 2.01
N GLY A 10 -28.85 46.23 2.13
CA GLY A 10 -27.93 45.15 1.71
C GLY A 10 -27.93 43.92 2.62
N PHE A 11 -28.45 44.04 3.85
CA PHE A 11 -28.50 42.94 4.82
C PHE A 11 -29.80 42.11 4.73
N ILE A 12 -30.84 42.62 4.07
CA ILE A 12 -32.17 41.98 4.02
C ILE A 12 -32.33 41.08 2.77
N GLN A 13 -31.50 41.22 1.74
CA GLN A 13 -31.52 40.27 0.60
C GLN A 13 -30.66 39.01 0.80
N HIS A 14 -29.66 39.02 1.70
CA HIS A 14 -28.87 37.81 1.97
C HIS A 14 -29.50 36.84 2.98
N PHE A 15 -30.44 37.30 3.80
CA PHE A 15 -31.16 36.43 4.75
C PHE A 15 -32.31 35.64 4.11
N SER A 16 -32.82 36.08 2.96
CA SER A 16 -33.93 35.40 2.26
C SER A 16 -33.52 34.15 1.48
N LEU A 17 -32.23 33.95 1.21
CA LEU A 17 -31.72 32.71 0.58
C LEU A 17 -31.32 31.62 1.59
N LEU A 18 -31.11 31.98 2.86
CA LEU A 18 -30.83 31.00 3.91
C LEU A 18 -32.10 30.34 4.46
N LEU A 19 -33.24 31.03 4.42
CA LEU A 19 -34.53 30.52 4.91
C LEU A 19 -35.33 29.67 3.90
N ILE A 20 -34.92 29.60 2.62
CA ILE A 20 -35.55 28.70 1.63
C ILE A 20 -34.87 27.32 1.58
N SER A 21 -33.76 27.12 2.30
CA SER A 21 -33.07 25.81 2.33
C SER A 21 -33.61 24.81 3.36
N GLN A 22 -34.52 25.23 4.25
CA GLN A 22 -35.08 24.35 5.29
C GLN A 22 -36.39 23.66 4.90
N SER A 23 -36.88 23.86 3.66
CA SER A 23 -38.19 23.36 3.25
C SER A 23 -38.21 22.83 1.81
N CYS A 24 -37.34 21.88 1.44
CA CYS A 24 -37.69 20.85 0.45
C CYS A 24 -36.59 19.77 0.31
N PRO A 25 -36.97 18.47 0.21
CA PRO A 25 -36.05 17.36 0.04
C PRO A 25 -35.68 17.15 -1.45
N SER A 26 -34.45 16.70 -1.69
CA SER A 26 -33.94 16.13 -2.96
C SER A 26 -33.94 17.03 -4.21
N HIS A 27 -32.84 16.96 -4.97
CA HIS A 27 -32.54 17.63 -6.25
C HIS A 27 -32.13 19.13 -6.21
N SER A 28 -30.81 19.39 -6.30
CA SER A 28 -30.19 20.20 -7.38
C SER A 28 -28.74 20.63 -7.08
N TYR A 29 -27.78 19.70 -7.07
CA TYR A 29 -26.35 20.04 -7.13
C TYR A 29 -25.95 20.73 -8.45
N ALA A 30 -26.79 20.66 -9.49
CA ALA A 30 -26.60 21.35 -10.77
C ALA A 30 -26.83 22.87 -10.69
N ALA A 31 -27.73 23.35 -9.80
CA ALA A 31 -28.04 24.78 -9.68
C ALA A 31 -26.92 25.57 -8.99
N LEU A 32 -26.27 24.98 -7.98
CA LEU A 32 -25.10 25.57 -7.32
C LEU A 32 -23.87 25.64 -8.23
N ARG A 33 -23.75 24.69 -9.17
CA ARG A 33 -22.64 24.65 -10.14
C ARG A 33 -22.76 25.73 -11.21
N ALA A 34 -23.98 26.10 -11.61
CA ALA A 34 -24.22 27.17 -12.59
C ALA A 34 -23.96 28.58 -12.01
N ALA A 35 -24.29 28.79 -10.72
CA ALA A 35 -24.08 30.08 -10.05
C ALA A 35 -22.59 30.40 -9.79
N LEU A 36 -21.73 29.38 -9.63
CA LEU A 36 -20.31 29.55 -9.31
C LEU A 36 -19.39 29.70 -10.54
N CYS A 37 -19.89 29.51 -11.77
CA CYS A 37 -19.08 29.64 -12.98
C CYS A 37 -18.93 31.08 -13.51
N HIS A 38 -19.57 32.09 -12.91
CA HIS A 38 -19.58 33.48 -13.42
C HIS A 38 -18.87 34.52 -12.55
N SER A 39 -18.07 34.13 -11.55
CA SER A 39 -17.34 35.10 -10.72
C SER A 39 -15.82 34.91 -10.83
N PRO A 40 -15.04 35.89 -11.33
CA PRO A 40 -13.60 35.72 -11.59
C PRO A 40 -12.69 35.77 -10.35
N THR A 41 -13.25 35.79 -9.13
CA THR A 41 -12.52 36.16 -7.91
C THR A 41 -12.62 35.09 -6.82
N ILE A 42 -12.07 33.90 -7.05
CA ILE A 42 -11.75 32.97 -5.95
C ILE A 42 -10.34 32.41 -6.16
N ARG A 43 -9.34 33.22 -5.81
CA ARG A 43 -7.94 32.82 -5.65
C ARG A 43 -7.45 33.17 -4.23
N ASP A 44 -8.34 33.04 -3.25
CA ASP A 44 -8.05 33.41 -1.87
C ASP A 44 -7.83 32.16 -1.02
N GLN A 45 -6.60 31.98 -0.51
CA GLN A 45 -6.21 30.88 0.36
C GLN A 45 -7.05 30.84 1.65
N GLY A 46 -7.67 31.96 2.05
CA GLY A 46 -8.60 32.04 3.17
C GLY A 46 -9.86 31.19 2.99
N MET A 47 -10.44 31.15 1.79
CA MET A 47 -11.64 30.35 1.49
C MET A 47 -11.33 28.85 1.63
N VAL A 48 -10.16 28.39 1.19
CA VAL A 48 -9.76 26.97 1.30
C VAL A 48 -9.60 26.56 2.77
N ALA A 49 -9.03 27.42 3.61
CA ALA A 49 -8.90 27.17 5.05
C ALA A 49 -10.27 27.17 5.77
N VAL A 50 -11.22 27.99 5.33
CA VAL A 50 -12.60 28.01 5.84
C VAL A 50 -13.35 26.75 5.39
N TRP A 51 -13.23 26.34 4.13
CA TRP A 51 -13.80 25.08 3.63
C TRP A 51 -13.22 23.85 4.34
N ARG A 52 -11.92 23.82 4.60
CA ARG A 52 -11.27 22.74 5.37
C ARG A 52 -11.79 22.66 6.81
N ARG A 53 -11.96 23.81 7.49
CA ARG A 53 -12.54 23.88 8.84
C ARG A 53 -14.03 23.49 8.87
N LEU A 54 -14.82 23.95 7.90
CA LEU A 54 -16.22 23.57 7.75
C LEU A 54 -16.38 22.07 7.42
N TRP A 55 -15.44 21.51 6.64
CA TRP A 55 -15.39 20.09 6.33
C TRP A 55 -15.04 19.23 7.54
N GLN A 56 -14.00 19.59 8.31
CA GLN A 56 -13.66 18.94 9.58
C GLN A 56 -14.82 19.01 10.59
N GLY A 57 -15.58 20.11 10.61
CA GLY A 57 -16.81 20.24 11.39
C GLY A 57 -17.91 19.27 10.93
N LYS A 58 -18.09 19.09 9.61
CA LYS A 58 -19.09 18.18 9.03
C LYS A 58 -18.73 16.71 9.22
N THR A 59 -17.46 16.31 9.06
CA THR A 59 -17.00 14.94 9.34
C THR A 59 -17.11 14.61 10.83
N LYS A 60 -16.86 15.58 11.72
CA LYS A 60 -17.12 15.47 13.17
C LYS A 60 -18.57 15.24 13.50
N ALA A 61 -19.48 16.04 12.96
CA ALA A 61 -20.91 15.86 13.17
C ALA A 61 -21.44 14.55 12.56
N ARG A 62 -20.87 14.09 11.45
CA ARG A 62 -21.21 12.81 10.81
C ARG A 62 -20.77 11.62 11.66
N MET A 63 -19.50 11.57 12.06
CA MET A 63 -18.98 10.49 12.90
C MET A 63 -19.66 10.43 14.28
N GLN A 64 -20.01 11.57 14.87
CA GLN A 64 -20.82 11.60 16.10
C GLN A 64 -22.21 10.99 15.90
N ARG A 65 -22.86 11.22 14.75
CA ARG A 65 -24.14 10.59 14.39
C ARG A 65 -23.99 9.09 14.14
N LEU A 66 -22.95 8.67 13.40
CA LEU A 66 -22.61 7.25 13.21
C LEU A 66 -22.46 6.52 14.55
N LEU A 67 -21.68 7.07 15.47
CA LEU A 67 -21.43 6.46 16.78
C LEU A 67 -22.67 6.48 17.68
N SER A 68 -23.49 7.52 17.60
CA SER A 68 -24.78 7.57 18.30
C SER A 68 -25.72 6.48 17.77
N LYS A 69 -25.82 6.33 16.44
CA LYS A 69 -26.64 5.30 15.80
C LYS A 69 -26.16 3.89 16.11
N LEU A 70 -24.86 3.65 16.05
CA LEU A 70 -24.27 2.37 16.49
C LEU A 70 -24.59 2.08 17.96
N TYR A 71 -24.49 3.09 18.84
CA TYR A 71 -24.82 2.89 20.25
C TYR A 71 -26.30 2.58 20.46
N THR A 72 -27.21 3.23 19.72
CA THR A 72 -28.67 3.01 19.79
C THR A 72 -29.09 1.70 19.13
N ASP A 73 -28.54 1.32 17.98
CA ASP A 73 -28.90 0.09 17.26
C ASP A 73 -28.34 -1.15 17.97
N VAL A 74 -27.13 -1.05 18.53
CA VAL A 74 -26.57 -2.09 19.42
C VAL A 74 -27.36 -2.20 20.73
N THR A 75 -28.07 -1.14 21.17
CA THR A 75 -28.95 -1.25 22.36
C THR A 75 -30.38 -1.67 22.03
N LEU A 76 -30.90 -1.43 20.82
CA LEU A 76 -32.29 -1.72 20.44
C LEU A 76 -32.49 -3.10 19.79
N GLN A 77 -31.53 -3.58 18.99
CA GLN A 77 -31.62 -4.91 18.35
C GLN A 77 -31.27 -6.04 19.35
N ASP A 78 -30.31 -5.79 20.23
CA ASP A 78 -29.67 -6.83 21.06
C ASP A 78 -30.44 -7.15 22.35
N LEU A 79 -31.41 -6.30 22.74
CA LEU A 79 -32.39 -6.64 23.77
C LEU A 79 -33.54 -7.51 23.22
N ARG A 80 -33.71 -7.58 21.90
CA ARG A 80 -34.76 -8.39 21.26
C ARG A 80 -34.28 -9.80 20.93
N ASP A 81 -32.99 -9.99 20.67
CA ASP A 81 -32.43 -11.27 20.19
C ASP A 81 -31.62 -12.07 21.25
N ARG A 82 -31.72 -11.73 22.54
CA ARG A 82 -31.17 -12.59 23.63
C ARG A 82 -31.97 -13.89 23.76
N GLY A 83 -31.64 -14.83 22.87
CA GLY A 83 -32.22 -16.16 22.82
C GLY A 83 -31.50 -17.11 21.87
N ARG A 84 -30.17 -17.00 21.67
CA ARG A 84 -29.29 -18.13 21.28
C ARG A 84 -27.82 -17.69 21.18
N VAL A 85 -26.97 -18.33 22.00
CA VAL A 85 -25.52 -18.34 21.80
C VAL A 85 -25.23 -19.18 20.55
N VAL A 86 -24.85 -18.51 19.47
CA VAL A 86 -24.27 -19.17 18.28
C VAL A 86 -22.77 -18.94 18.37
N GLY A 87 -22.00 -20.04 18.32
CA GLY A 87 -20.54 -20.04 18.40
C GLY A 87 -19.87 -19.15 17.34
N PRO A 88 -18.56 -18.89 17.51
CA PRO A 88 -17.84 -18.00 16.61
C PRO A 88 -17.94 -18.50 15.17
N PRO A 89 -18.27 -17.62 14.20
CA PRO A 89 -18.17 -17.98 12.79
C PRO A 89 -16.73 -18.35 12.46
N ALA A 90 -16.55 -19.28 11.51
CA ALA A 90 -15.24 -19.61 10.99
C ALA A 90 -14.51 -18.33 10.57
N SER A 91 -13.25 -18.18 11.02
CA SER A 91 -12.40 -17.06 10.65
C SER A 91 -12.48 -16.86 9.13
N PRO A 92 -12.83 -15.67 8.64
CA PRO A 92 -12.60 -15.36 7.25
C PRO A 92 -11.13 -15.63 7.00
N ARG A 93 -10.80 -16.49 6.04
CA ARG A 93 -9.44 -16.51 5.52
C ARG A 93 -9.15 -15.07 5.11
N PRO A 94 -8.01 -14.48 5.49
CA PRO A 94 -7.57 -13.26 4.84
C PRO A 94 -7.61 -13.61 3.36
N ARG A 95 -8.49 -12.96 2.58
CA ARG A 95 -8.21 -12.86 1.15
C ARG A 95 -6.85 -12.22 1.16
N SER A 96 -5.86 -13.01 0.76
CA SER A 96 -4.49 -12.60 0.49
C SER A 96 -4.53 -11.12 0.17
N GLY A 97 -3.92 -10.31 1.04
CA GLY A 97 -3.93 -8.86 0.88
C GLY A 97 -3.75 -8.59 -0.59
N SER A 98 -4.66 -7.79 -1.16
CA SER A 98 -4.55 -7.33 -2.52
C SER A 98 -3.23 -6.58 -2.60
N GLN A 99 -2.13 -7.32 -2.83
CA GLN A 99 -0.97 -6.80 -3.51
C GLN A 99 -1.59 -6.27 -4.78
N CYS A 100 -1.73 -4.95 -4.81
CA CYS A 100 -2.02 -4.24 -6.03
C CYS A 100 -0.96 -4.74 -7.00
N ALA A 101 -1.33 -5.66 -7.91
CA ALA A 101 -0.64 -5.76 -9.17
C ALA A 101 -0.71 -4.35 -9.75
N SER A 102 0.37 -3.60 -9.59
CA SER A 102 0.56 -2.31 -10.23
C SER A 102 0.66 -2.63 -11.71
N SER A 103 -0.17 -2.01 -12.54
CA SER A 103 0.13 -1.98 -13.96
C SER A 103 1.48 -1.29 -14.13
N PRO A 104 2.35 -1.73 -15.06
CA PRO A 104 3.58 -1.03 -15.37
C PRO A 104 3.30 0.45 -15.60
N GLY A 105 4.04 1.34 -14.93
CA GLY A 105 3.78 2.77 -15.02
C GLY A 105 2.49 3.25 -14.34
N SER A 106 2.24 2.77 -13.12
CA SER A 106 1.19 3.33 -12.25
C SER A 106 1.75 3.57 -10.85
N HIS A 107 1.22 4.60 -10.19
CA HIS A 107 1.62 4.96 -8.83
C HIS A 107 0.42 4.94 -7.90
N TRP A 108 0.63 4.62 -6.64
CA TRP A 108 -0.45 4.61 -5.65
C TRP A 108 -0.06 5.25 -4.34
N LEU A 109 -1.05 5.87 -3.68
CA LEU A 109 -0.96 6.35 -2.31
C LEU A 109 -1.91 5.52 -1.45
N GLN A 110 -1.39 4.93 -0.38
CA GLN A 110 -2.18 4.11 0.53
C GLN A 110 -1.91 4.49 1.98
N PHE A 111 -2.98 4.56 2.76
CA PHE A 111 -2.98 4.78 4.19
C PHE A 111 -3.35 3.48 4.90
N PHE A 112 -2.65 3.19 5.98
CA PHE A 112 -2.91 2.07 6.87
C PHE A 112 -3.11 2.62 8.28
N ASP A 113 -4.37 2.68 8.71
CA ASP A 113 -4.72 3.14 10.03
C ASP A 113 -4.97 1.94 10.93
N THR A 114 -4.11 1.71 11.90
CA THR A 114 -4.19 0.54 12.77
C THR A 114 -4.46 0.95 14.21
N VAL A 115 -5.49 0.37 14.82
CA VAL A 115 -5.78 0.47 16.25
C VAL A 115 -5.55 -0.88 16.89
N VAL A 116 -4.65 -0.93 17.87
CA VAL A 116 -4.29 -2.16 18.59
C VAL A 116 -4.56 -1.99 20.08
N TYR A 117 -5.15 -3.02 20.69
CA TYR A 117 -5.35 -3.14 22.13
C TYR A 117 -5.02 -4.55 22.60
N GLY A 118 -4.52 -4.70 23.82
CA GLY A 118 -4.07 -5.98 24.36
C GLY A 118 -3.54 -5.87 25.79
N PRO A 119 -2.97 -6.96 26.35
CA PRO A 119 -2.61 -7.07 27.78
C PRO A 119 -1.75 -5.91 28.31
N ASP A 120 -0.76 -5.48 27.54
CA ASP A 120 0.20 -4.44 27.94
C ASP A 120 -0.20 -3.02 27.48
N ILE A 121 -1.38 -2.87 26.87
CA ILE A 121 -1.85 -1.62 26.29
C ILE A 121 -3.05 -1.12 27.10
N TRP A 122 -2.85 -0.11 27.94
CA TRP A 122 -3.92 0.47 28.77
C TRP A 122 -4.96 1.28 27.96
N GLU A 123 -4.54 1.87 26.84
CA GLU A 123 -5.42 2.62 25.94
C GLU A 123 -5.11 2.24 24.48
N PRO A 124 -6.13 1.98 23.63
CA PRO A 124 -5.90 1.56 22.25
C PRO A 124 -4.91 2.48 21.52
N ARG A 125 -3.81 1.87 21.08
CA ARG A 125 -2.74 2.55 20.35
C ARG A 125 -3.13 2.68 18.90
N CYS A 126 -3.22 3.92 18.42
CA CYS A 126 -3.42 4.26 17.02
C CYS A 126 -2.05 4.47 16.36
N ILE A 127 -1.78 3.75 15.27
CA ILE A 127 -0.59 3.84 14.43
C ILE A 127 -1.07 4.07 13.00
N TYR A 128 -0.74 5.22 12.42
CA TYR A 128 -1.14 5.57 11.05
C TYR A 128 0.10 5.74 10.20
N VAL A 129 0.15 5.03 9.08
CA VAL A 129 1.27 5.10 8.14
C VAL A 129 0.74 5.26 6.73
N SER A 130 1.45 6.02 5.91
CA SER A 130 1.14 6.16 4.49
C SER A 130 2.32 5.79 3.63
N TYR A 131 2.03 5.22 2.48
CA TYR A 131 2.99 4.76 1.49
C TYR A 131 2.66 5.36 0.13
N VAL A 132 3.69 5.80 -0.58
CA VAL A 132 3.64 5.98 -2.03
C VAL A 132 4.41 4.83 -2.63
N ASP A 133 3.71 4.00 -3.40
CA ASP A 133 4.22 2.72 -3.86
C ASP A 133 4.83 1.94 -2.69
N THR A 134 6.10 1.58 -2.78
CA THR A 134 6.78 0.83 -1.71
C THR A 134 7.48 1.70 -0.67
N THR A 135 7.41 3.03 -0.81
CA THR A 135 8.11 3.98 0.06
C THR A 135 7.18 4.52 1.15
N GLN A 136 7.53 4.32 2.42
CA GLN A 136 6.79 4.94 3.52
C GLN A 136 7.07 6.45 3.55
N VAL A 137 6.01 7.26 3.49
CA VAL A 137 6.13 8.72 3.37
C VAL A 137 5.87 9.42 4.69
N GLN A 138 4.93 8.91 5.49
CA GLN A 138 4.57 9.50 6.79
C GLN A 138 4.27 8.44 7.84
N GLY A 139 4.37 8.83 9.11
CA GLY A 139 3.95 8.01 10.24
C GLY A 139 3.47 8.81 11.43
N PHE A 140 2.47 8.30 12.11
CA PHE A 140 1.91 8.80 13.36
C PHE A 140 1.78 7.66 14.36
N ASP A 141 2.14 7.92 15.61
CA ASP A 141 1.98 6.98 16.70
C ASP A 141 1.45 7.72 17.94
N SER A 142 0.26 7.33 18.37
CA SER A 142 -0.40 7.90 19.55
C SER A 142 0.31 7.63 20.88
N LYS A 143 1.33 6.76 20.90
CA LYS A 143 2.19 6.49 22.05
C LYS A 143 3.61 7.04 21.92
N ALA A 144 3.91 7.80 20.86
CA ALA A 144 5.19 8.48 20.73
C ALA A 144 5.37 9.56 21.82
N ALA A 145 6.62 9.84 22.21
CA ALA A 145 6.95 10.89 23.17
C ALA A 145 6.42 12.28 22.72
N THR A 146 6.50 12.56 21.42
CA THR A 146 5.87 13.71 20.79
C THR A 146 4.84 13.22 19.77
N VAL A 147 3.56 13.31 20.15
CA VAL A 147 2.44 12.83 19.33
C VAL A 147 2.19 13.80 18.17
N ARG A 148 2.78 13.51 17.01
CA ARG A 148 2.60 14.25 15.76
C ARG A 148 2.82 13.34 14.55
N VAL A 149 2.31 13.73 13.39
CA VAL A 149 2.70 13.10 12.12
C VAL A 149 4.14 13.49 11.80
N GLN A 150 4.96 12.52 11.44
CA GLN A 150 6.37 12.69 11.15
C GLN A 150 6.70 12.25 9.72
N PRO A 151 7.68 12.90 9.05
CA PRO A 151 8.21 12.42 7.79
C PRO A 151 8.89 11.07 7.97
N ARG A 152 8.74 10.19 6.97
CA ARG A 152 9.42 8.88 6.91
C ARG A 152 10.29 8.72 5.66
N ALA A 153 10.27 9.71 4.78
CA ALA A 153 11.17 9.83 3.64
C ALA A 153 11.87 11.20 3.68
N PRO A 154 13.17 11.31 3.31
CA PRO A 154 13.92 12.57 3.38
C PRO A 154 13.27 13.71 2.59
N TRP A 155 12.72 13.42 1.42
CA TRP A 155 12.08 14.42 0.57
C TRP A 155 10.77 14.99 1.16
N MET A 156 10.17 14.34 2.16
CA MET A 156 9.03 14.88 2.88
C MET A 156 9.43 16.04 3.81
N GLU A 157 10.69 16.15 4.22
CA GLU A 157 11.16 17.27 5.08
C GLU A 157 11.03 18.64 4.41
N GLN A 158 10.86 18.66 3.08
CA GLN A 158 10.58 19.86 2.29
C GLN A 158 9.17 20.42 2.51
N GLU A 159 8.24 19.63 3.06
CA GLU A 159 6.89 20.09 3.39
C GLU A 159 6.91 21.18 4.47
N PRO A 160 6.14 22.27 4.32
CA PRO A 160 6.17 23.38 5.24
C PRO A 160 5.52 23.01 6.59
N PRO A 161 5.83 23.71 7.70
CA PRO A 161 5.29 23.41 9.02
C PRO A 161 3.75 23.33 9.07
N GLU A 162 3.05 24.15 8.29
CA GLU A 162 1.58 24.17 8.20
C GLU A 162 1.03 22.84 7.68
N TYR A 163 1.75 22.16 6.79
CA TYR A 163 1.38 20.84 6.32
C TYR A 163 1.37 19.84 7.50
N TRP A 164 2.46 19.77 8.25
CA TRP A 164 2.59 18.85 9.38
C TRP A 164 1.61 19.15 10.52
N TYR A 165 1.33 20.44 10.77
CA TYR A 165 0.30 20.86 11.71
C TYR A 165 -1.08 20.32 11.30
N ASN A 166 -1.49 20.56 10.05
CA ASN A 166 -2.77 20.09 9.53
C ASN A 166 -2.88 18.55 9.56
N GLN A 167 -1.83 17.84 9.12
CA GLN A 167 -1.81 16.38 9.16
C GLN A 167 -1.90 15.84 10.60
N THR A 168 -1.25 16.52 11.55
CA THR A 168 -1.29 16.14 12.97
C THR A 168 -2.68 16.36 13.57
N GLU A 169 -3.33 17.49 13.28
CA GLU A 169 -4.71 17.72 13.73
C GLU A 169 -5.67 16.66 13.19
N GLU A 170 -5.56 16.32 11.90
CA GLU A 170 -6.38 15.28 11.27
C GLU A 170 -6.14 13.91 11.91
N ALA A 171 -4.88 13.52 12.10
CA ALA A 171 -4.52 12.25 12.75
C ALA A 171 -5.03 12.17 14.20
N LEU A 172 -4.94 13.26 14.97
CA LEU A 172 -5.47 13.32 16.33
C LEU A 172 -7.00 13.16 16.33
N TYR A 173 -7.68 13.86 15.44
CA TYR A 173 -9.13 13.75 15.28
C TYR A 173 -9.56 12.32 14.86
N GLN A 174 -8.88 11.73 13.88
CA GLN A 174 -9.12 10.37 13.42
C GLN A 174 -8.89 9.34 14.54
N SER A 175 -7.83 9.52 15.35
CA SER A 175 -7.51 8.63 16.49
C SER A 175 -8.62 8.57 17.53
N GLN A 176 -9.30 9.69 17.79
CA GLN A 176 -10.43 9.71 18.71
C GLN A 176 -11.62 8.92 18.15
N ASN A 177 -11.87 9.02 16.85
CA ASN A 177 -12.96 8.32 16.19
C ASN A 177 -12.71 6.83 16.11
N ASP A 178 -11.49 6.43 15.75
CA ASP A 178 -11.12 5.03 15.67
C ASP A 178 -11.15 4.37 17.04
N ARG A 179 -10.69 5.05 18.10
CA ARG A 179 -10.83 4.58 19.48
C ARG A 179 -12.29 4.35 19.87
N LYS A 180 -13.21 5.24 19.45
CA LYS A 180 -14.64 5.09 19.74
C LYS A 180 -15.23 3.88 19.01
N LEU A 181 -14.98 3.76 17.70
CA LEU A 181 -15.42 2.61 16.92
C LEU A 181 -14.85 1.29 17.48
N PHE A 182 -13.57 1.29 17.83
CA PHE A 182 -12.90 0.14 18.44
C PHE A 182 -13.56 -0.28 19.76
N ARG A 183 -13.89 0.68 20.65
CA ARG A 183 -14.60 0.38 21.91
C ARG A 183 -16.00 -0.20 21.67
N VAL A 184 -16.71 0.26 20.64
CA VAL A 184 -18.01 -0.32 20.26
C VAL A 184 -17.84 -1.78 19.84
N LEU A 185 -16.86 -2.08 18.99
CA LEU A 185 -16.54 -3.45 18.55
C LEU A 185 -16.15 -4.35 19.74
N MET A 186 -15.24 -3.89 20.60
CA MET A 186 -14.84 -4.61 21.81
C MET A 186 -16.03 -4.95 22.70
N LYS A 187 -16.91 -3.98 22.96
CA LYS A 187 -18.11 -4.16 23.78
C LYS A 187 -19.08 -5.15 23.13
N TYR A 188 -19.30 -5.04 21.82
CA TYR A 188 -20.23 -5.89 21.08
C TYR A 188 -19.83 -7.37 21.12
N TYR A 189 -18.54 -7.67 20.92
CA TYR A 189 -18.04 -9.05 20.95
C TYR A 189 -17.68 -9.55 22.36
N GLY A 190 -17.87 -8.74 23.41
CA GLY A 190 -17.53 -9.11 24.78
C GLY A 190 -16.03 -9.28 25.00
N HIS A 191 -15.21 -8.62 24.19
CA HIS A 191 -13.76 -8.69 24.31
C HIS A 191 -13.28 -7.86 25.51
N SER A 192 -12.30 -8.40 26.23
CA SER A 192 -11.75 -7.80 27.45
C SER A 192 -10.24 -7.60 27.32
N LYS A 193 -9.65 -6.92 28.31
CA LYS A 193 -8.22 -6.64 28.35
C LYS A 193 -7.37 -7.89 28.68
N ASP A 194 -7.97 -8.85 29.39
CA ASP A 194 -7.25 -9.96 30.01
C ASP A 194 -6.99 -11.13 29.04
N GLY A 195 -7.05 -10.87 27.74
CA GLY A 195 -7.02 -11.86 26.67
C GLY A 195 -6.05 -11.53 25.54
N GLU A 196 -6.50 -11.73 24.31
CA GLU A 196 -5.71 -11.65 23.09
C GLU A 196 -5.54 -10.20 22.58
N TYR A 197 -4.67 -10.02 21.59
CA TYR A 197 -4.57 -8.76 20.87
C TYR A 197 -5.77 -8.57 19.95
N HIS A 198 -6.38 -7.40 20.03
CA HIS A 198 -7.46 -6.99 19.15
C HIS A 198 -7.01 -5.86 18.24
N THR A 199 -7.29 -6.01 16.94
CA THR A 199 -6.82 -5.08 15.92
C THR A 199 -7.98 -4.65 15.02
N LEU A 200 -8.14 -3.34 14.89
CA LEU A 200 -8.94 -2.71 13.85
C LEU A 200 -7.99 -2.06 12.86
N GLN A 201 -8.18 -2.31 11.58
CA GLN A 201 -7.40 -1.70 10.52
C GLN A 201 -8.30 -1.04 9.49
N LYS A 202 -7.99 0.20 9.11
CA LYS A 202 -8.55 0.85 7.93
C LYS A 202 -7.47 0.96 6.88
N VAL A 203 -7.82 0.62 5.65
CA VAL A 203 -6.91 0.70 4.51
C VAL A 203 -7.61 1.44 3.40
N TYR A 204 -7.01 2.51 2.92
CA TYR A 204 -7.61 3.32 1.86
C TYR A 204 -6.57 4.03 1.03
N GLY A 205 -6.92 4.38 -0.19
CA GLY A 205 -5.94 4.93 -1.12
C GLY A 205 -6.47 5.08 -2.52
N CYS A 206 -5.63 5.68 -3.37
CA CYS A 206 -5.90 5.90 -4.78
C CYS A 206 -4.69 5.48 -5.61
N THR A 207 -4.97 5.01 -6.82
CA THR A 207 -3.97 4.70 -7.84
C THR A 207 -4.16 5.66 -9.01
N VAL A 208 -3.05 6.13 -9.58
CA VAL A 208 -3.03 6.93 -10.80
C VAL A 208 -2.23 6.24 -11.89
N GLU A 209 -2.63 6.47 -13.13
CA GLU A 209 -1.82 6.14 -14.30
C GLU A 209 -0.57 7.04 -14.38
N ASN A 210 0.39 6.70 -15.25
CA ASN A 210 1.57 7.53 -15.54
C ASN A 210 1.27 8.99 -15.91
N ASN A 211 0.14 9.25 -16.57
CA ASN A 211 -0.31 10.62 -16.91
C ASN A 211 -0.89 11.38 -15.69
N GLY A 212 -0.93 10.73 -14.52
CA GLY A 212 -1.48 11.23 -13.27
C GLY A 212 -2.99 11.09 -13.11
N ASN A 213 -3.72 10.51 -14.07
CA ASN A 213 -5.17 10.36 -14.02
C ASN A 213 -5.59 9.28 -13.02
N PHE A 214 -6.70 9.52 -12.35
CA PHE A 214 -7.27 8.56 -11.40
C PHE A 214 -7.63 7.24 -12.11
N LEU A 215 -7.06 6.14 -11.63
CA LEU A 215 -7.34 4.80 -12.13
C LEU A 215 -8.38 4.10 -11.26
N ARG A 216 -8.13 4.03 -9.95
CA ARG A 216 -9.01 3.39 -8.97
C ARG A 216 -8.77 3.92 -7.57
N GLY A 217 -9.70 3.66 -6.67
CA GLY A 217 -9.53 3.90 -5.25
C GLY A 217 -10.24 2.85 -4.43
N HIS A 218 -9.84 2.73 -3.17
CA HIS A 218 -10.37 1.75 -2.24
C HIS A 218 -10.48 2.35 -0.84
N TYR A 219 -11.41 1.82 -0.08
CA TYR A 219 -11.55 2.07 1.35
C TYR A 219 -12.14 0.83 2.00
N GLN A 220 -11.44 0.28 2.98
CA GLN A 220 -11.85 -0.92 3.71
C GLN A 220 -11.55 -0.79 5.19
N VAL A 221 -12.38 -1.43 6.01
CA VAL A 221 -12.22 -1.52 7.47
C VAL A 221 -12.33 -2.97 7.86
N THR A 222 -11.35 -3.45 8.64
CA THR A 222 -11.26 -4.83 9.11
C THR A 222 -11.08 -4.84 10.62
N TYR A 223 -11.98 -5.51 11.34
CA TYR A 223 -11.76 -5.93 12.72
C TYR A 223 -11.38 -7.41 12.68
N TYR A 224 -10.09 -7.70 12.90
CA TYR A 224 -9.49 -8.99 12.60
C TYR A 224 -10.24 -10.15 13.26
N GLY A 225 -10.65 -11.13 12.45
CA GLY A 225 -11.38 -12.33 12.90
C GLY A 225 -12.91 -12.17 13.00
N HIS A 226 -13.46 -10.96 12.84
CA HIS A 226 -14.88 -10.71 13.14
C HIS A 226 -15.62 -9.93 12.05
N ASP A 227 -15.12 -8.77 11.65
CA ASP A 227 -15.83 -7.86 10.75
C ASP A 227 -14.94 -7.37 9.61
N TYR A 228 -15.54 -7.26 8.44
CA TYR A 228 -14.95 -6.71 7.24
C TYR A 228 -15.99 -5.87 6.51
N ILE A 229 -15.66 -4.63 6.16
CA ILE A 229 -16.49 -3.78 5.29
C ILE A 229 -15.61 -3.04 4.29
N ALA A 230 -16.00 -3.06 3.03
CA ALA A 230 -15.24 -2.44 1.95
C ALA A 230 -16.15 -1.69 0.97
N LEU A 231 -15.66 -0.54 0.51
CA LEU A 231 -16.24 0.20 -0.59
C LEU A 231 -15.97 -0.56 -1.90
N ASN A 232 -17.03 -0.86 -2.64
CA ASN A 232 -16.92 -1.55 -3.93
C ASN A 232 -16.28 -0.64 -4.99
N GLU A 233 -15.76 -1.24 -6.06
CA GLU A 233 -15.06 -0.54 -7.15
C GLU A 233 -15.88 0.57 -7.81
N ASN A 234 -17.22 0.50 -7.75
CA ASN A 234 -18.11 1.55 -8.25
C ASN A 234 -18.13 2.83 -7.38
N LEU A 235 -17.42 2.83 -6.24
CA LEU A 235 -17.34 3.92 -5.26
C LEU A 235 -18.71 4.40 -4.76
N SER A 236 -19.73 3.54 -4.80
CA SER A 236 -21.11 3.91 -4.44
C SER A 236 -21.81 2.87 -3.57
N SER A 237 -21.23 1.69 -3.38
CA SER A 237 -21.85 0.58 -2.67
C SER A 237 -20.85 -0.14 -1.78
N TRP A 238 -21.36 -0.91 -0.82
CA TRP A 238 -20.57 -1.53 0.24
C TRP A 238 -20.76 -3.04 0.27
N THR A 239 -19.66 -3.76 0.42
CA THR A 239 -19.62 -5.17 0.80
C THR A 239 -19.29 -5.28 2.28
N ALA A 240 -20.04 -6.07 3.03
CA ALA A 240 -19.87 -6.23 4.47
C ALA A 240 -19.98 -7.70 4.86
N GLU A 241 -19.16 -8.15 5.80
CA GLU A 241 -19.12 -9.47 6.41
C GLU A 241 -18.90 -9.30 7.92
N GLY A 242 -19.64 -10.04 8.74
CA GLY A 242 -19.65 -9.83 10.19
C GLY A 242 -20.87 -9.04 10.68
N LYS A 243 -21.19 -9.18 11.97
CA LYS A 243 -22.46 -8.65 12.52
C LYS A 243 -22.44 -7.13 12.60
N VAL A 244 -21.35 -6.56 13.11
CA VAL A 244 -21.22 -5.11 13.27
C VAL A 244 -21.00 -4.45 11.91
N ALA A 245 -20.30 -5.10 10.98
CA ALA A 245 -20.12 -4.63 9.62
C ALA A 245 -21.46 -4.44 8.88
N GLN A 246 -22.43 -5.36 9.05
CA GLN A 246 -23.76 -5.20 8.44
C GLN A 246 -24.52 -4.00 9.00
N ILE A 247 -24.42 -3.78 10.32
CA ILE A 247 -25.01 -2.60 10.97
C ILE A 247 -24.34 -1.33 10.41
N LEU A 248 -23.01 -1.28 10.41
CA LEU A 248 -22.22 -0.17 9.86
C LEU A 248 -22.59 0.14 8.41
N LYS A 249 -22.75 -0.90 7.57
CA LYS A 249 -23.20 -0.75 6.19
C LYS A 249 -24.54 -0.02 6.09
N GLY A 250 -25.52 -0.40 6.90
CA GLY A 250 -26.83 0.27 6.94
C GLY A 250 -26.69 1.75 7.27
N VAL A 251 -25.93 2.07 8.32
CA VAL A 251 -25.69 3.45 8.73
C VAL A 251 -24.95 4.24 7.64
N TRP A 252 -23.92 3.67 7.02
CA TRP A 252 -23.15 4.32 5.95
C TRP A 252 -23.95 4.56 4.68
N VAL A 253 -24.92 3.71 4.36
CA VAL A 253 -25.86 3.94 3.26
C VAL A 253 -26.79 5.11 3.60
N GLU A 254 -27.39 5.11 4.78
CA GLU A 254 -28.31 6.17 5.21
C GLU A 254 -27.61 7.53 5.28
N GLU A 255 -26.36 7.56 5.74
CA GLU A 255 -25.58 8.78 5.82
C GLU A 255 -24.88 9.16 4.51
N ALA A 256 -25.02 8.38 3.44
CA ALA A 256 -24.36 8.58 2.15
C ALA A 256 -22.82 8.61 2.23
N GLU A 257 -22.21 7.78 3.09
CA GLU A 257 -20.76 7.74 3.32
C GLU A 257 -19.96 7.51 2.02
N ALA A 258 -20.52 6.74 1.07
CA ALA A 258 -19.90 6.51 -0.22
C ALA A 258 -19.69 7.80 -1.04
N GLU A 259 -20.54 8.83 -0.91
CA GLU A 259 -20.39 10.09 -1.64
C GLU A 259 -19.13 10.85 -1.22
N TYR A 260 -18.75 10.75 0.06
CA TYR A 260 -17.50 11.31 0.56
C TYR A 260 -16.31 10.65 -0.12
N TRP A 261 -16.24 9.32 -0.09
CA TRP A 261 -15.13 8.57 -0.67
C TRP A 261 -15.07 8.72 -2.19
N ARG A 262 -16.22 8.80 -2.86
CA ARG A 262 -16.32 9.10 -4.29
C ARG A 262 -15.78 10.48 -4.67
N THR A 263 -15.70 11.41 -3.72
CA THR A 263 -15.11 12.74 -3.90
C THR A 263 -13.63 12.76 -3.48
N TYR A 264 -13.32 12.19 -2.32
CA TYR A 264 -11.98 12.21 -1.74
C TYR A 264 -10.96 11.42 -2.56
N LEU A 265 -11.32 10.20 -2.99
CA LEU A 265 -10.40 9.28 -3.68
C LEU A 265 -9.91 9.82 -5.04
N PRO A 266 -10.77 10.28 -5.97
CA PRO A 266 -10.31 10.90 -7.21
C PRO A 266 -9.85 12.36 -7.03
N GLY A 267 -10.17 12.98 -5.89
CA GLY A 267 -9.87 14.38 -5.61
C GLY A 267 -8.60 14.53 -4.78
N ASP A 268 -8.76 14.67 -3.47
CA ASP A 268 -7.67 15.06 -2.57
C ASP A 268 -6.60 13.97 -2.42
N CYS A 269 -6.97 12.68 -2.50
CA CYS A 269 -5.98 11.61 -2.51
C CYS A 269 -5.07 11.72 -3.75
N VAL A 270 -5.63 11.90 -4.94
CA VAL A 270 -4.84 12.07 -6.18
C VAL A 270 -3.98 13.33 -6.13
N LYS A 271 -4.51 14.44 -5.62
CA LYS A 271 -3.72 15.68 -5.44
C LYS A 271 -2.53 15.45 -4.51
N MET A 272 -2.74 14.73 -3.41
CA MET A 272 -1.68 14.41 -2.45
C MET A 272 -0.63 13.48 -3.07
N LEU A 273 -1.06 12.44 -3.77
CA LEU A 273 -0.16 11.54 -4.49
C LEU A 273 0.70 12.29 -5.51
N ARG A 274 0.10 13.16 -6.33
CA ARG A 274 0.84 13.99 -7.29
C ARG A 274 1.88 14.90 -6.61
N ARG A 275 1.52 15.50 -5.47
CA ARG A 275 2.46 16.32 -4.68
C ARG A 275 3.64 15.48 -4.16
N PHE A 276 3.39 14.28 -3.65
CA PHE A 276 4.45 13.39 -3.17
C PHE A 276 5.35 12.89 -4.31
N LEU A 277 4.78 12.56 -5.48
CA LEU A 277 5.57 12.19 -6.66
C LEU A 277 6.45 13.34 -7.16
N ASP A 278 6.00 14.59 -7.00
CA ASP A 278 6.80 15.78 -7.34
C ASP A 278 7.94 16.00 -6.32
N LEU A 279 7.63 15.98 -5.02
CA LEU A 279 8.64 16.13 -3.96
C LEU A 279 9.70 15.01 -3.99
N GLY A 280 9.25 13.77 -4.19
CA GLY A 280 10.07 12.56 -4.17
C GLY A 280 10.53 12.12 -5.56
N LYS A 281 10.46 12.97 -6.59
CA LYS A 281 10.65 12.61 -8.00
C LYS A 281 11.90 11.75 -8.26
N GLU A 282 13.04 12.13 -7.68
CA GLU A 282 14.31 11.43 -7.85
C GLU A 282 14.32 10.01 -7.24
N THR A 283 13.48 9.76 -6.24
CA THR A 283 13.39 8.47 -5.54
C THR A 283 12.23 7.62 -6.05
N LEU A 284 11.05 8.22 -6.25
CA LEU A 284 9.81 7.51 -6.55
C LEU A 284 9.65 7.18 -8.02
N LEU A 285 10.20 8.01 -8.92
CA LEU A 285 10.10 7.83 -10.38
C LEU A 285 11.39 7.25 -10.99
N ARG A 286 12.32 6.75 -10.16
CA ARG A 286 13.51 6.07 -10.66
C ARG A 286 13.16 4.66 -11.11
N SER A 287 13.96 4.14 -12.03
CA SER A 287 13.90 2.75 -12.47
C SER A 287 15.31 2.20 -12.48
N ASP A 288 15.63 1.42 -11.44
CA ASP A 288 16.94 0.83 -11.24
C ASP A 288 16.89 -0.62 -11.73
N PRO A 289 17.55 -0.98 -12.85
CA PRO A 289 17.50 -2.33 -13.39
C PRO A 289 18.17 -3.34 -12.44
N PRO A 290 17.67 -4.59 -12.37
CA PRO A 290 18.24 -5.60 -11.50
C PRO A 290 19.63 -6.03 -11.94
N GLN A 291 20.49 -6.25 -10.93
CA GLN A 291 21.71 -7.03 -11.10
C GLN A 291 21.33 -8.50 -11.12
N THR A 292 21.60 -9.17 -12.23
CA THR A 292 21.12 -10.53 -12.47
C THR A 292 22.23 -11.52 -12.75
N TYR A 293 22.07 -12.75 -12.25
CA TYR A 293 22.98 -13.85 -12.54
C TYR A 293 22.31 -15.20 -12.27
N VAL A 294 22.85 -16.26 -12.86
CA VAL A 294 22.37 -17.64 -12.65
C VAL A 294 23.41 -18.45 -11.89
N THR A 295 22.99 -19.07 -10.80
CA THR A 295 23.82 -19.98 -10.00
C THR A 295 23.45 -21.43 -10.28
N ARG A 296 24.45 -22.31 -10.22
CA ARG A 296 24.32 -23.76 -10.44
C ARG A 296 24.69 -24.52 -9.15
N GLN A 297 23.79 -25.37 -8.68
CA GLN A 297 24.03 -26.23 -7.53
C GLN A 297 23.71 -27.69 -7.86
N VAL A 298 24.69 -28.58 -7.71
CA VAL A 298 24.48 -30.03 -7.89
C VAL A 298 23.72 -30.60 -6.70
N ARG A 299 22.66 -31.36 -6.94
CA ARG A 299 21.88 -32.05 -5.91
C ARG A 299 22.40 -33.47 -5.65
N PRO A 300 22.19 -34.02 -4.44
CA PRO A 300 22.30 -35.45 -4.21
C PRO A 300 21.37 -36.19 -5.19
N GLY A 301 21.91 -37.09 -6.02
CA GLY A 301 21.16 -37.77 -7.09
C GLY A 301 21.46 -37.31 -8.52
N GLY A 302 22.36 -36.33 -8.70
CA GLY A 302 22.94 -35.98 -10.01
C GLY A 302 22.20 -34.87 -10.77
N ASN A 303 20.95 -34.56 -10.42
CA ASN A 303 20.25 -33.38 -10.94
C ASN A 303 20.88 -32.08 -10.43
N VAL A 304 20.52 -30.98 -11.09
CA VAL A 304 21.09 -29.65 -10.85
C VAL A 304 19.98 -28.67 -10.53
N THR A 305 20.22 -27.74 -9.61
CA THR A 305 19.38 -26.56 -9.41
C THR A 305 20.00 -25.39 -10.13
N LEU A 306 19.24 -24.79 -11.04
CA LEU A 306 19.55 -23.46 -11.57
C LEU A 306 18.74 -22.44 -10.80
N LYS A 307 19.39 -21.39 -10.30
CA LYS A 307 18.73 -20.31 -9.57
C LYS A 307 19.11 -18.97 -10.18
N CYS A 308 18.10 -18.28 -10.71
CA CYS A 308 18.19 -16.97 -11.31
C CYS A 308 17.93 -15.91 -10.23
N TRP A 309 18.90 -15.02 -10.04
CA TRP A 309 18.84 -13.95 -9.06
C TRP A 309 18.57 -12.62 -9.76
N ALA A 310 17.78 -11.78 -9.10
CA ALA A 310 17.62 -10.35 -9.40
C ALA A 310 17.80 -9.58 -8.10
N LEU A 311 18.78 -8.68 -8.06
CA LEU A 311 19.17 -7.92 -6.87
C LEU A 311 19.20 -6.42 -7.15
N ASN A 312 19.06 -5.62 -6.09
CA ASN A 312 19.28 -4.17 -6.09
C ASN A 312 18.44 -3.42 -7.13
N PHE A 313 17.18 -3.85 -7.35
CA PHE A 313 16.28 -3.21 -8.32
C PHE A 313 15.20 -2.37 -7.64
N TYR A 314 14.65 -1.43 -8.40
CA TYR A 314 13.48 -0.62 -8.04
C TYR A 314 12.72 -0.24 -9.33
N PRO A 315 11.38 -0.30 -9.38
CA PRO A 315 10.44 -0.64 -8.31
C PRO A 315 10.39 -2.15 -8.01
N ALA A 316 9.61 -2.55 -7.01
CA ALA A 316 9.49 -3.95 -6.57
C ALA A 316 8.80 -4.87 -7.58
N ASP A 317 8.05 -4.32 -8.54
CA ASP A 317 7.37 -5.12 -9.55
C ASP A 317 8.40 -5.70 -10.53
N ILE A 318 8.50 -7.02 -10.54
CA ILE A 318 9.44 -7.77 -11.37
C ILE A 318 8.85 -9.16 -11.63
N THR A 319 9.04 -9.66 -12.84
CA THR A 319 8.65 -11.03 -13.19
C THR A 319 9.89 -11.83 -13.57
N LEU A 320 10.06 -12.98 -12.91
CA LEU A 320 11.10 -13.96 -13.22
C LEU A 320 10.41 -15.24 -13.72
N THR A 321 10.71 -15.65 -14.95
CA THR A 321 10.20 -16.90 -15.53
C THR A 321 11.33 -17.76 -16.04
N TRP A 322 11.16 -19.08 -15.96
CA TRP A 322 12.06 -20.03 -16.60
C TRP A 322 11.41 -20.56 -17.86
N GLN A 323 12.19 -20.71 -18.92
CA GLN A 323 11.78 -21.37 -20.15
C GLN A 323 12.71 -22.54 -20.45
N ARG A 324 12.16 -23.60 -21.05
CA ARG A 324 12.92 -24.72 -21.62
C ARG A 324 12.66 -24.76 -23.12
N ASP A 325 13.71 -24.63 -23.93
CA ASP A 325 13.62 -24.57 -25.39
C ASP A 325 12.57 -23.57 -25.89
N GLY A 326 12.46 -22.41 -25.22
CA GLY A 326 11.50 -21.33 -25.54
C GLY A 326 10.09 -21.51 -24.98
N ASN A 327 9.78 -22.62 -24.31
CA ASN A 327 8.47 -22.84 -23.69
C ASN A 327 8.51 -22.55 -22.19
N ASN A 328 7.50 -21.85 -21.67
CA ASN A 328 7.38 -21.56 -20.24
C ASN A 328 7.42 -22.84 -19.40
N HIS A 329 8.29 -22.85 -18.39
CA HIS A 329 8.49 -23.96 -17.48
C HIS A 329 8.00 -23.56 -16.08
N THR A 330 6.94 -24.22 -15.63
CA THR A 330 6.33 -23.98 -14.30
C THR A 330 6.47 -25.17 -13.36
N GLN A 331 6.75 -26.36 -13.90
CA GLN A 331 6.94 -27.57 -13.11
C GLN A 331 8.21 -27.45 -12.26
N ASP A 332 8.13 -27.81 -10.97
CA ASP A 332 9.26 -27.74 -10.02
C ASP A 332 9.96 -26.38 -9.95
N MET A 333 9.27 -25.31 -10.39
CA MET A 333 9.74 -23.94 -10.31
C MET A 333 9.43 -23.38 -8.93
N GLU A 334 10.48 -22.95 -8.24
CA GLU A 334 10.37 -22.25 -6.95
C GLU A 334 10.61 -20.76 -7.17
N VAL A 335 9.58 -19.94 -6.94
CA VAL A 335 9.67 -18.48 -7.02
C VAL A 335 9.38 -17.90 -5.65
N ILE A 336 10.32 -17.14 -5.11
CA ILE A 336 10.08 -16.43 -3.86
C ILE A 336 9.34 -15.11 -4.09
N GLU A 337 8.57 -14.68 -3.10
CA GLU A 337 8.07 -13.30 -3.05
C GLU A 337 9.22 -12.30 -3.09
N THR A 338 8.96 -11.13 -3.68
CA THR A 338 9.93 -10.04 -3.74
C THR A 338 10.18 -9.51 -2.33
N ARG A 339 11.45 -9.33 -1.95
CA ARG A 339 11.83 -8.92 -0.59
C ARG A 339 12.57 -7.58 -0.61
N PRO A 340 12.35 -6.71 0.39
CA PRO A 340 13.14 -5.50 0.54
C PRO A 340 14.58 -5.84 0.94
N ALA A 341 15.55 -5.10 0.41
CA ALA A 341 16.97 -5.19 0.81
C ALA A 341 17.31 -4.29 2.02
N GLY A 342 16.46 -3.31 2.32
CA GLY A 342 16.60 -2.39 3.47
C GLY A 342 17.18 -1.01 3.12
N ASP A 343 17.70 -0.84 1.91
CA ASP A 343 18.22 0.42 1.35
C ASP A 343 17.23 1.09 0.36
N GLY A 344 15.99 0.59 0.32
CA GLY A 344 14.96 1.03 -0.64
C GLY A 344 14.98 0.26 -1.96
N THR A 345 15.84 -0.76 -2.12
CA THR A 345 15.82 -1.67 -3.27
C THR A 345 15.23 -3.04 -2.92
N PHE A 346 15.06 -3.89 -3.93
CA PHE A 346 14.44 -5.20 -3.82
C PHE A 346 15.34 -6.33 -4.33
N GLN A 347 15.01 -7.54 -3.89
CA GLN A 347 15.62 -8.78 -4.33
C GLN A 347 14.57 -9.87 -4.56
N LYS A 348 14.80 -10.71 -5.57
CA LYS A 348 13.96 -11.86 -5.91
C LYS A 348 14.80 -12.95 -6.56
N TRP A 349 14.39 -14.20 -6.45
CA TRP A 349 14.96 -15.27 -7.24
C TRP A 349 13.91 -16.29 -7.67
N ALA A 350 14.23 -17.00 -8.75
CA ALA A 350 13.46 -18.12 -9.28
C ALA A 350 14.41 -19.29 -9.52
N ALA A 351 14.06 -20.49 -9.06
CA ALA A 351 14.87 -21.69 -9.21
C ALA A 351 14.10 -22.82 -9.90
N VAL A 352 14.83 -23.65 -10.66
CA VAL A 352 14.31 -24.86 -11.32
C VAL A 352 15.27 -26.02 -11.12
N VAL A 353 14.73 -27.23 -11.14
CA VAL A 353 15.48 -28.48 -11.07
C VAL A 353 15.62 -29.02 -12.49
N VAL A 354 16.85 -29.26 -12.92
CA VAL A 354 17.14 -29.68 -14.29
C VAL A 354 18.04 -30.91 -14.30
N PRO A 355 17.93 -31.78 -15.32
CA PRO A 355 18.90 -32.85 -15.55
C PRO A 355 20.29 -32.27 -15.81
N SER A 356 21.33 -32.92 -15.28
CA SER A 356 22.72 -32.55 -15.60
C SER A 356 23.00 -32.76 -17.09
N GLY A 357 23.63 -31.78 -17.74
CA GLY A 357 23.89 -31.77 -19.19
C GLY A 357 22.82 -31.04 -20.00
N GLU A 358 21.67 -30.72 -19.41
CA GLU A 358 20.59 -29.97 -20.08
C GLU A 358 20.52 -28.51 -19.66
N GLU A 359 21.46 -28.00 -18.86
CA GLU A 359 21.39 -26.66 -18.26
C GLU A 359 21.22 -25.54 -19.31
N LEU A 360 21.87 -25.66 -20.47
CA LEU A 360 21.82 -24.65 -21.54
C LEU A 360 20.46 -24.58 -22.27
N ARG A 361 19.58 -25.57 -22.08
CA ARG A 361 18.22 -25.54 -22.62
C ARG A 361 17.29 -24.66 -21.79
N TYR A 362 17.72 -24.29 -20.59
CA TYR A 362 16.93 -23.49 -19.66
C TYR A 362 17.41 -22.04 -19.68
N THR A 363 16.47 -21.12 -19.91
CA THR A 363 16.70 -19.67 -19.90
C THR A 363 15.83 -19.02 -18.83
N CYS A 364 16.43 -18.13 -18.04
CA CYS A 364 15.69 -17.26 -17.14
C CYS A 364 15.36 -15.96 -17.86
N HIS A 365 14.09 -15.56 -17.85
CA HIS A 365 13.59 -14.30 -18.39
C HIS A 365 13.25 -13.37 -17.25
N VAL A 366 13.83 -12.17 -17.29
CA VAL A 366 13.67 -11.12 -16.28
C VAL A 366 12.97 -9.94 -16.93
N ASN A 367 11.72 -9.71 -16.53
CA ASN A 367 10.94 -8.56 -16.98
C ASN A 367 10.84 -7.54 -15.84
N HIS A 368 11.39 -6.35 -16.07
CA HIS A 368 11.45 -5.24 -15.13
C HIS A 368 11.43 -3.92 -15.90
N GLU A 369 10.80 -2.88 -15.35
CA GLU A 369 10.68 -1.56 -16.00
C GLU A 369 12.04 -0.88 -16.24
N GLY A 370 13.10 -1.31 -15.54
CA GLY A 370 14.46 -0.83 -15.75
C GLY A 370 15.09 -1.32 -17.05
N PHE A 371 14.48 -2.30 -17.73
CA PHE A 371 14.91 -2.76 -19.04
C PHE A 371 13.89 -2.43 -20.13
N PRO A 372 14.32 -1.99 -21.32
CA PRO A 372 13.43 -1.75 -22.45
C PRO A 372 12.85 -3.06 -23.01
N GLU A 373 13.60 -4.17 -22.88
CA GLU A 373 13.19 -5.51 -23.30
C GLU A 373 13.53 -6.52 -22.18
N PRO A 374 12.81 -7.66 -22.08
CA PRO A 374 13.12 -8.69 -21.10
C PRO A 374 14.55 -9.20 -21.23
N LEU A 375 15.27 -9.25 -20.11
CA LEU A 375 16.63 -9.79 -20.07
C LEU A 375 16.58 -11.33 -20.02
N ILE A 376 17.32 -11.98 -20.91
CA ILE A 376 17.39 -13.44 -21.01
C ILE A 376 18.76 -13.91 -20.52
N LEU A 377 18.76 -14.80 -19.53
CA LEU A 377 19.96 -15.33 -18.88
C LEU A 377 20.05 -16.84 -19.05
N THR A 378 21.23 -17.33 -19.40
CA THR A 378 21.60 -18.75 -19.33
C THR A 378 22.61 -18.96 -18.22
N TRP A 379 22.74 -20.19 -17.73
CA TRP A 379 23.86 -20.53 -16.87
C TRP A 379 25.16 -20.59 -17.68
N GLU A 380 26.18 -19.87 -17.24
CA GLU A 380 27.52 -19.93 -17.81
C GLU A 380 28.44 -20.80 -16.94
N PRO A 381 29.13 -21.80 -17.51
CA PRO A 381 30.14 -22.54 -16.79
C PRO A 381 31.32 -21.62 -16.43
N PRO A 382 31.91 -21.77 -15.23
CA PRO A 382 33.08 -20.99 -14.87
C PRO A 382 34.19 -21.21 -15.91
N PRO A 383 34.97 -20.17 -16.24
CA PRO A 383 36.05 -20.29 -17.20
C PRO A 383 37.02 -21.40 -16.74
N PRO A 384 37.56 -22.20 -17.68
CA PRO A 384 38.52 -23.25 -17.33
C PRO A 384 39.67 -22.61 -16.56
N ASN A 385 40.03 -23.21 -15.42
CA ASN A 385 41.06 -22.65 -14.55
C ASN A 385 42.43 -22.77 -15.23
N PHE A 386 42.79 -21.73 -15.98
CA PHE A 386 44.01 -21.67 -16.80
C PHE A 386 45.27 -22.01 -15.98
N PHE A 387 45.29 -21.64 -14.69
CA PHE A 387 46.41 -21.95 -13.79
C PHE A 387 46.57 -23.45 -13.55
N LEU A 388 45.47 -24.20 -13.37
CA LEU A 388 45.54 -25.66 -13.21
C LEU A 388 45.99 -26.35 -14.50
N MET A 389 45.53 -25.87 -15.66
CA MET A 389 45.94 -26.39 -16.96
C MET A 389 47.42 -26.09 -17.26
N ALA A 390 47.90 -24.91 -16.87
CA ALA A 390 49.32 -24.53 -17.00
C ALA A 390 50.23 -25.36 -16.08
N ILE A 391 49.80 -25.64 -14.84
CA ILE A 391 50.54 -26.51 -13.91
C ILE A 391 50.62 -27.94 -14.46
N LEU A 392 49.51 -28.50 -14.94
CA LEU A 392 49.47 -29.86 -15.51
C LEU A 392 50.36 -29.98 -16.76
N THR A 393 50.29 -29.01 -17.67
CA THR A 393 51.15 -28.99 -18.88
C THR A 393 52.62 -28.80 -18.52
N GLY A 394 52.94 -27.93 -17.56
CA GLY A 394 54.30 -27.75 -17.04
C GLY A 394 54.88 -29.02 -16.41
N LEU A 395 54.09 -29.75 -15.62
CA LEU A 395 54.52 -31.02 -15.02
C LEU A 395 54.79 -32.10 -16.06
N VAL A 396 53.93 -32.22 -17.08
CA VAL A 396 54.11 -33.20 -18.17
C VAL A 396 55.37 -32.88 -18.98
N LEU A 397 55.59 -31.61 -19.34
CA LEU A 397 56.79 -31.19 -20.06
C LEU A 397 58.05 -31.39 -19.21
N GLY A 398 58.02 -31.04 -17.93
CA GLY A 398 59.12 -31.26 -17.00
C GLY A 398 59.50 -32.74 -16.87
N ALA A 399 58.51 -33.62 -16.75
CA ALA A 399 58.74 -35.06 -16.67
C ALA A 399 59.33 -35.64 -17.97
N LEU A 400 58.87 -35.17 -19.14
CA LEU A 400 59.40 -35.58 -20.44
C LEU A 400 60.86 -35.15 -20.62
N VAL A 401 61.21 -33.92 -20.24
CA VAL A 401 62.59 -33.42 -20.28
C VAL A 401 63.48 -34.20 -19.33
N MET A 402 63.04 -34.43 -18.10
CA MET A 402 63.79 -35.24 -17.13
C MET A 402 63.97 -36.69 -17.62
N GLY A 403 62.94 -37.29 -18.20
CA GLY A 403 63.02 -38.62 -18.81
C GLY A 403 64.04 -38.67 -19.96
N ALA A 404 64.01 -37.68 -20.87
CA ALA A 404 64.96 -37.58 -21.97
C ALA A 404 66.40 -37.38 -21.48
N VAL A 405 66.61 -36.56 -20.43
CA VAL A 405 67.92 -36.36 -19.81
C VAL A 405 68.44 -37.64 -19.17
N VAL A 406 67.59 -38.38 -18.44
CA VAL A 406 67.97 -39.65 -17.84
C VAL A 406 68.35 -40.68 -18.92
N ILE A 407 67.54 -40.81 -19.98
CA ILE A 407 67.83 -41.70 -21.11
C ILE A 407 69.18 -41.33 -21.75
N PHE A 408 69.39 -40.04 -22.05
CA PHE A 408 70.64 -39.55 -22.62
C PHE A 408 71.86 -39.84 -21.74
N LEU A 409 71.75 -39.62 -20.42
CA LEU A 409 72.82 -39.91 -19.47
C LEU A 409 73.12 -41.41 -19.34
N THR A 410 72.11 -42.28 -19.45
CA THR A 410 72.31 -43.73 -19.45
C THR A 410 72.89 -44.27 -20.76
N TRP A 411 72.64 -43.61 -21.89
CA TRP A 411 73.18 -44.00 -23.20
C TRP A 411 74.65 -43.58 -23.40
N LYS A 412 75.12 -42.61 -22.60
CA LYS A 412 76.48 -42.08 -22.65
C LYS A 412 77.45 -42.79 -21.70
N LYS A 413 76.94 -43.65 -20.80
CA LYS A 413 77.73 -44.61 -20.02
C LYS A 413 77.86 -45.90 -20.82
#